data_AF-A0A8D1TEK4-F1
#
_entry.id   AF-A0A8D1TEK4-F1
#
_cell.length_a   1.000
_cell.length_b   1.000
_cell.length_c   1.000
_cell.angle_alpha   90.00
_cell.angle_beta   90.00
_cell.angle_gamma   90.00
#
_symmetry.space_group_name_H-M   'P 1'
#
loop_
_entity.id
_entity.type
_entity.pdbx_description
1 polymer ?
#
loop_
_entity_poly.entity_id
_entity_poly.type
_entity_poly.pdbx_seq_one_letter_code
_entity_poly.pdbx_strand_id
1 'polypeptide(L)'
;MQLFVRAQELHTLEVTGQETVAQIKAHVASLEGIAPEDQVLLLAGTPLEDNAILGQCGVEALSTLEVAGRMLGGELGSNPGLIKSPFSQVAKQEKKKKKTGRAKRRMQYNRRFVNVVPTFGKKKGPNANS
;
A
#
# COMPACT_ATOMS: atom_id res chain seq x y z
N MET A 1 0.89 -30.15 -15.50
CA MET A 1 0.16 -30.44 -14.23
C MET A 1 -0.62 -29.20 -13.83
N GLN A 2 -1.75 -29.39 -13.16
CA GLN A 2 -2.56 -28.28 -12.64
C GLN A 2 -2.25 -28.07 -11.16
N LEU A 3 -2.16 -26.83 -10.71
CA LEU A 3 -1.95 -26.44 -9.32
C LEU A 3 -3.05 -25.48 -8.86
N PHE A 4 -3.34 -25.50 -7.57
CA PHE A 4 -4.17 -24.49 -6.92
C PHE A 4 -3.27 -23.52 -6.16
N VAL A 5 -3.47 -22.23 -6.35
CA VAL A 5 -2.73 -21.19 -5.62
C VAL A 5 -3.71 -20.39 -4.79
N ARG A 6 -3.55 -20.44 -3.47
CA ARG A 6 -4.36 -19.74 -2.50
C ARG A 6 -3.67 -18.43 -2.11
N ALA A 7 -4.15 -17.32 -2.66
CA ALA A 7 -3.69 -15.96 -2.34
C ALA A 7 -4.85 -15.15 -1.75
N GLN A 8 -5.18 -13.97 -2.29
CA GLN A 8 -6.41 -13.27 -1.92
C GLN A 8 -7.61 -14.04 -2.45
N GLU A 9 -7.51 -14.53 -3.68
CA GLU A 9 -8.44 -15.47 -4.28
C GLU A 9 -7.76 -16.82 -4.58
N LEU A 10 -8.57 -17.83 -4.90
CA LEU A 10 -8.09 -19.15 -5.30
C LEU A 10 -7.92 -19.18 -6.83
N HIS A 11 -6.69 -19.38 -7.28
CA HIS A 11 -6.35 -19.48 -8.71
C HIS A 11 -6.01 -20.91 -9.11
N THR A 12 -6.34 -21.26 -10.34
CA THR A 12 -5.91 -22.51 -10.98
C THR A 12 -4.82 -22.22 -12.00
N LEU A 13 -3.63 -22.79 -11.83
CA LEU A 13 -2.51 -22.61 -12.75
C LEU A 13 -2.19 -23.93 -13.47
N GLU A 14 -2.05 -23.87 -14.78
CA GLU A 14 -1.44 -24.96 -15.55
C GLU A 14 0.06 -24.71 -15.67
N VAL A 15 0.85 -25.66 -15.16
CA VAL A 15 2.31 -25.56 -15.11
C VAL A 15 2.95 -26.84 -15.63
N THR A 16 4.18 -26.75 -16.12
CA THR A 16 4.93 -27.91 -16.64
C THR A 16 5.60 -28.73 -15.54
N GLY A 17 5.71 -28.19 -14.31
CA GLY A 17 6.42 -28.81 -13.18
C GLY A 17 7.94 -28.61 -13.20
N GLN A 18 8.50 -28.14 -14.32
CA GLN A 18 9.90 -27.70 -14.44
C GLN A 18 10.10 -26.21 -14.19
N GLU A 19 9.00 -25.48 -14.01
CA GLU A 19 9.03 -24.07 -13.64
C GLU A 19 9.67 -23.87 -12.26
N THR A 20 10.31 -22.73 -12.09
CA THR A 20 10.85 -22.31 -10.80
C THR A 20 9.78 -21.61 -9.97
N VAL A 21 9.99 -21.59 -8.66
CA VAL A 21 9.15 -20.85 -7.72
C VAL A 21 9.07 -19.36 -8.10
N ALA A 22 10.17 -18.76 -8.56
CA ALA A 22 10.19 -17.38 -9.06
C ALA A 22 9.23 -17.15 -10.24
N GLN A 23 9.11 -18.11 -11.16
CA GLN A 23 8.18 -18.01 -12.28
C GLN A 23 6.73 -18.05 -11.80
N ILE A 24 6.41 -18.92 -10.84
CA ILE A 24 5.06 -18.95 -10.23
C ILE A 24 4.74 -17.64 -9.53
N LYS A 25 5.68 -17.05 -8.79
CA LYS A 25 5.50 -15.73 -8.16
C LYS A 25 5.19 -14.64 -9.19
N ALA A 26 5.85 -14.66 -10.34
CA ALA A 26 5.58 -13.71 -11.42
C ALA A 26 4.17 -13.88 -12.03
N HIS A 27 3.70 -15.13 -12.17
CA HIS A 27 2.32 -15.42 -12.57
C HIS A 27 1.31 -14.90 -11.55
N VAL A 28 1.52 -15.18 -10.26
CA VAL A 28 0.68 -14.68 -9.17
C VAL A 28 0.68 -13.15 -9.11
N ALA A 29 1.83 -12.51 -9.33
CA ALA A 29 1.94 -11.05 -9.36
C ALA A 29 1.05 -10.41 -10.43
N SER A 30 0.91 -11.08 -11.57
CA SER A 30 0.07 -10.61 -12.68
C SER A 30 -1.42 -10.74 -12.38
N LEU A 31 -1.82 -11.71 -11.55
CA LEU A 31 -3.21 -11.97 -11.17
C LEU A 31 -3.66 -11.11 -9.97
N GLU A 32 -2.80 -11.01 -8.96
CA GLU A 32 -3.13 -10.41 -7.65
C GLU A 32 -2.55 -8.99 -7.46
N GLY A 33 -1.63 -8.57 -8.34
CA GLY A 33 -0.99 -7.25 -8.25
C GLY A 33 0.05 -7.10 -7.13
N ILE A 34 0.43 -8.18 -6.45
CA ILE A 34 1.46 -8.19 -5.40
C ILE A 34 2.82 -8.40 -6.07
N ALA A 35 3.83 -7.58 -5.77
CA ALA A 35 5.17 -7.75 -6.35
C ALA A 35 5.77 -9.12 -5.96
N PRO A 36 6.51 -9.80 -6.86
CA PRO A 36 7.05 -11.14 -6.59
C PRO A 36 8.00 -11.20 -5.38
N GLU A 37 8.74 -10.11 -5.14
CA GLU A 37 9.63 -9.97 -3.96
C GLU A 37 8.87 -9.94 -2.63
N ASP A 38 7.63 -9.42 -2.67
CA ASP A 38 6.75 -9.34 -1.51
C ASP A 38 5.94 -10.64 -1.31
N GLN A 39 6.12 -11.65 -2.17
CA GLN A 39 5.44 -12.93 -2.05
C GLN A 39 6.33 -13.99 -1.40
N VAL A 40 5.72 -14.83 -0.56
CA VAL A 40 6.29 -16.08 -0.05
C VAL A 40 5.36 -17.21 -0.46
N LEU A 41 5.83 -18.09 -1.34
CA LEU A 41 5.12 -19.30 -1.71
C LEU A 41 5.41 -20.39 -0.68
N LEU A 42 4.35 -21.03 -0.19
CA LEU A 42 4.38 -22.03 0.87
C LEU A 42 3.77 -23.33 0.37
N LEU A 43 4.45 -24.45 0.63
CA LEU A 43 3.88 -25.79 0.49
C LEU A 43 3.71 -26.39 1.89
N ALA A 44 2.48 -26.70 2.29
CA ALA A 44 2.16 -27.22 3.62
C ALA A 44 2.78 -26.39 4.77
N GLY A 45 2.78 -25.05 4.64
CA GLY A 45 3.35 -24.12 5.61
C GLY A 45 4.87 -23.96 5.54
N THR A 46 5.57 -24.66 4.64
CA THR A 46 7.02 -24.54 4.46
C THR A 46 7.33 -23.61 3.29
N PRO A 47 8.14 -22.54 3.48
CA PRO A 47 8.45 -21.60 2.40
C PRO A 47 9.34 -22.25 1.34
N LEU A 48 9.05 -21.97 0.08
CA LEU A 48 9.84 -22.42 -1.06
C LEU A 48 10.84 -21.35 -1.49
N GLU A 49 12.04 -21.80 -1.87
CA GLU A 49 13.12 -20.94 -2.37
C GLU A 49 12.90 -20.58 -3.84
N ASP A 50 13.23 -19.35 -4.24
CA ASP A 50 12.94 -18.82 -5.58
C ASP A 50 13.60 -19.59 -6.72
N ASN A 51 14.80 -20.12 -6.46
CA ASN A 51 15.58 -20.90 -7.42
C ASN A 51 15.17 -22.37 -7.47
N ALA A 52 14.28 -22.82 -6.58
CA ALA A 52 13.87 -24.21 -6.54
C ALA A 52 12.88 -24.53 -7.66
N ILE A 53 13.02 -25.71 -8.25
CA ILE A 53 12.10 -26.22 -9.27
C ILE A 53 10.93 -26.90 -8.56
N LEU A 54 9.70 -26.64 -9.02
CA LEU A 54 8.49 -27.18 -8.39
C LEU A 54 8.53 -28.70 -8.23
N GLY A 55 8.91 -29.42 -9.28
CA GLY A 55 9.03 -30.88 -9.25
C GLY A 55 10.08 -31.42 -8.26
N GLN A 56 11.05 -30.61 -7.84
CA GLN A 56 12.05 -30.97 -6.81
C GLN A 56 11.60 -30.62 -5.39
N CYS A 57 10.58 -29.77 -5.25
CA CYS A 57 10.04 -29.32 -3.97
C CYS A 57 8.94 -30.23 -3.42
N GLY A 58 8.64 -31.35 -4.09
CA GLY A 58 7.51 -32.21 -3.74
C GLY A 58 6.14 -31.62 -4.12
N VAL A 59 6.11 -30.70 -5.09
CA VAL A 59 4.87 -30.15 -5.63
C VAL A 59 4.31 -31.13 -6.66
N GLU A 60 3.14 -31.70 -6.37
CA GLU A 60 2.45 -32.67 -7.22
C GLU A 60 1.27 -32.05 -7.97
N ALA A 61 0.67 -32.78 -8.92
CA ALA A 61 -0.56 -32.35 -9.56
C ALA A 61 -1.69 -32.18 -8.53
N LEU A 62 -2.50 -31.14 -8.69
CA LEU A 62 -3.60 -30.76 -7.82
C LEU A 62 -3.18 -30.34 -6.40
N SER A 63 -1.90 -30.13 -6.16
CA SER A 63 -1.43 -29.59 -4.89
C SER A 63 -1.82 -28.11 -4.75
N THR A 64 -2.00 -27.68 -3.49
CA THR A 64 -2.35 -26.30 -3.15
C THR A 64 -1.13 -25.59 -2.57
N LEU A 65 -0.72 -24.50 -3.21
CA LEU A 65 0.32 -23.59 -2.72
C LEU A 65 -0.34 -22.40 -2.05
N GLU A 66 0.16 -22.01 -0.88
CA GLU A 66 -0.31 -20.80 -0.19
C GLU A 66 0.64 -19.64 -0.48
N VAL A 67 0.08 -18.46 -0.74
CA VAL A 67 0.84 -17.23 -0.96
C VAL A 67 0.68 -16.35 0.27
N ALA A 68 1.76 -16.10 0.99
CA ALA A 68 1.81 -15.11 2.05
C ALA A 68 2.51 -13.84 1.56
N GLY A 69 1.95 -12.68 1.87
CA GLY A 69 2.62 -11.40 1.65
C GLY A 69 3.65 -11.11 2.75
N ARG A 70 4.85 -10.67 2.39
CA ARG A 70 5.80 -10.07 3.33
C ARG A 70 5.25 -8.71 3.75
N MET A 71 4.67 -8.63 4.95
CA MET A 71 4.27 -7.36 5.52
C MET A 71 5.51 -6.58 5.99
N LEU A 72 6.05 -5.70 5.15
CA LEU A 72 6.87 -4.59 5.61
C LEU A 72 5.91 -3.56 6.23
N GLY A 73 6.11 -3.27 7.52
CA GLY A 73 5.25 -2.37 8.27
C GLY A 73 5.07 -1.02 7.56
N GLY A 74 3.83 -0.73 7.14
CA GLY A 74 3.38 0.62 6.79
C GLY A 74 3.06 0.90 5.33
N GLU A 75 3.34 0.01 4.38
CA GLU A 75 2.95 0.22 2.98
C GLU A 75 2.42 -1.09 2.39
N LEU A 76 1.09 -1.16 2.25
CA LEU A 76 0.46 -2.08 1.30
C LEU A 76 1.16 -1.86 -0.04
N GLY A 77 1.69 -2.94 -0.63
CA GLY A 77 2.34 -3.00 -1.92
C GLY A 77 1.40 -2.64 -3.09
N SER A 78 0.89 -1.42 -3.09
CA SER A 78 0.37 -0.76 -4.27
C SER A 78 1.55 -0.16 -5.00
N ASN A 79 1.77 -0.60 -6.24
CA ASN A 79 2.59 0.08 -7.24
C ASN A 79 2.72 1.59 -6.95
N PRO A 80 3.92 2.13 -6.72
CA PRO A 80 4.11 3.54 -6.32
C PRO A 80 3.60 4.56 -7.36
N GLY A 81 3.14 4.10 -8.54
CA GLY A 81 2.47 4.91 -9.55
C GLY A 81 0.96 5.10 -9.33
N LEU A 82 0.25 4.15 -8.72
CA LEU A 82 -1.22 4.15 -8.66
C LEU A 82 -1.77 5.07 -7.56
N ILE A 83 -1.05 5.27 -6.45
CA ILE A 83 -1.48 6.24 -5.41
C ILE A 83 -1.44 7.69 -5.93
N LYS A 84 -0.66 7.97 -6.98
CA LYS A 84 -0.62 9.31 -7.61
C LYS A 84 -1.74 9.53 -8.64
N SER A 85 -2.47 8.51 -9.06
CA SER A 85 -3.48 8.62 -10.12
C SER A 85 -4.69 7.75 -9.80
N PRO A 86 -5.78 8.37 -9.32
CA PRO A 86 -6.57 9.21 -10.22
C PRO A 86 -6.98 10.57 -9.61
N PHE A 87 -6.22 11.11 -8.66
CA PHE A 87 -6.54 12.43 -8.11
C PHE A 87 -6.14 13.52 -9.13
N SER A 88 -7.11 14.30 -9.58
CA SER A 88 -6.85 15.49 -10.40
C SER A 88 -5.86 16.39 -9.66
N GLN A 89 -4.67 16.60 -10.24
CA GLN A 89 -3.64 17.43 -9.64
C GLN A 89 -4.13 18.90 -9.64
N VAL A 90 -4.63 19.36 -8.49
CA VAL A 90 -5.04 20.76 -8.35
C VAL A 90 -3.79 21.64 -8.31
N ALA A 91 -3.68 22.57 -9.26
CA ALA A 91 -2.60 23.53 -9.30
C ALA A 91 -2.58 24.38 -8.02
N LYS A 92 -1.39 24.63 -7.47
CA LYS A 92 -1.23 25.53 -6.32
C LYS A 92 -1.58 26.95 -6.75
N GLN A 93 -2.70 27.47 -6.24
CA GLN A 93 -3.04 28.88 -6.42
C GLN A 93 -2.00 29.78 -5.73
N GLU A 94 -1.63 30.87 -6.37
CA GLU A 94 -0.77 31.88 -5.78
C GLU A 94 -1.50 32.56 -4.62
N LYS A 95 -0.88 32.54 -3.43
CA LYS A 95 -1.42 33.16 -2.21
C LYS A 95 -0.48 34.26 -1.74
N LYS A 96 -1.04 35.32 -1.17
CA LYS A 96 -0.26 36.41 -0.55
C LYS A 96 0.80 35.83 0.40
N LYS A 97 2.04 36.33 0.27
CA LYS A 97 3.16 35.91 1.11
C LYS A 97 2.81 36.13 2.59
N LYS A 98 2.96 35.08 3.39
CA LYS A 98 2.73 35.15 4.85
C LYS A 98 3.81 36.02 5.48
N LYS A 99 3.43 36.98 6.33
CA LYS A 99 4.40 37.71 7.16
C LYS A 99 5.12 36.73 8.09
N THR A 100 6.38 37.00 8.41
CA THR A 100 7.24 36.18 9.28
C THR A 100 7.74 36.99 10.49
N GLY A 101 8.43 36.33 11.42
CA GLY A 101 9.07 36.97 12.58
C GLY A 101 8.11 37.74 13.51
N ARG A 102 8.58 38.88 14.03
CA ARG A 102 7.86 39.74 14.99
C ARG A 102 6.49 40.17 14.46
N ALA A 103 6.40 40.51 13.17
CA ALA A 103 5.15 40.92 12.54
C ALA A 103 4.09 39.79 12.57
N LYS A 104 4.50 38.54 12.31
CA LYS A 104 3.61 37.38 12.41
C LYS A 104 3.14 37.14 13.84
N ARG A 105 4.05 37.25 14.82
CA ARG A 105 3.73 37.06 16.25
C ARG A 105 2.75 38.13 16.76
N ARG A 106 2.93 39.39 16.38
CA ARG A 106 1.99 40.48 16.71
C ARG A 106 0.58 40.21 16.16
N MET A 107 0.47 39.79 14.90
CA MET A 107 -0.84 39.43 14.31
C MET A 107 -1.50 38.24 15.03
N GLN A 108 -0.72 37.23 15.42
CA GLN A 108 -1.22 36.08 16.16
C GLN A 108 -1.74 36.46 17.55
N TYR A 109 -1.02 37.34 18.27
CA TYR A 109 -1.45 37.86 19.57
C TYR A 109 -2.77 38.62 19.45
N ASN A 110 -2.85 39.57 18.52
CA ASN A 110 -4.06 40.35 18.30
C ASN A 110 -5.24 39.44 17.94
N ARG A 111 -5.06 38.45 17.06
CA ARG A 111 -6.12 37.49 16.67
C ARG A 111 -6.60 36.60 17.82
N ARG A 112 -5.76 36.31 18.82
CA ARG A 112 -6.09 35.39 19.93
C ARG A 112 -6.61 36.08 21.19
N PHE A 113 -6.21 37.32 21.43
CA PHE A 113 -6.47 37.99 22.71
C PHE A 113 -7.16 39.33 22.57
N VAL A 114 -6.79 40.13 21.56
CA VAL A 114 -7.33 41.50 21.41
C VAL A 114 -8.62 41.51 20.60
N ASN A 115 -8.64 40.80 19.47
CA ASN A 115 -9.76 40.80 18.53
C ASN A 115 -10.79 39.70 18.81
N VAL A 116 -10.66 38.97 19.92
CA VAL A 116 -11.60 37.91 20.29
C VAL A 116 -12.73 38.53 21.10
N VAL A 117 -13.95 38.47 20.56
CA VAL A 117 -15.17 38.79 21.31
C VAL A 117 -15.66 37.50 21.97
N PRO A 118 -15.86 37.46 23.29
CA PRO A 118 -16.43 36.30 23.96
C PRO A 118 -17.86 36.09 23.45
N THR A 119 -18.10 34.93 22.83
CA THR A 119 -19.42 34.50 22.36
C THR A 119 -19.98 33.46 23.32
N PHE A 120 -21.30 33.49 23.53
CA PHE A 120 -21.98 32.46 24.31
C PHE A 120 -22.03 31.15 23.52
N GLY A 121 -21.75 30.02 24.18
CA GLY A 121 -21.73 28.69 23.57
C GLY A 121 -20.33 28.09 23.36
N LYS A 122 -20.24 27.06 22.51
CA LYS A 122 -18.98 26.33 22.26
C LYS A 122 -17.99 27.21 21.49
N LYS A 123 -16.77 27.36 22.00
CA LYS A 123 -15.71 28.15 21.35
C LYS A 123 -15.37 27.55 19.97
N LYS A 124 -15.52 28.34 18.90
CA LYS A 124 -15.09 27.93 17.54
C LYS A 124 -13.56 27.93 17.42
N GLY A 125 -13.03 26.87 16.79
CA GLY A 125 -11.60 26.73 16.54
C GLY A 125 -11.09 27.64 15.42
N PRO A 126 -9.76 27.89 15.35
CA PRO A 126 -9.16 28.80 14.38
C PRO A 126 -9.24 28.36 12.90
N ASN A 127 -9.64 27.12 12.64
CA ASN A 127 -9.83 26.52 11.31
C ASN A 127 -11.21 25.87 11.17
N ALA A 128 -12.20 26.38 11.91
CA ALA A 128 -13.58 25.99 11.70
C ALA A 128 -14.05 26.58 10.37
N ASN A 129 -14.48 25.73 9.45
CA ASN A 129 -15.24 26.15 8.27
C ASN A 129 -16.59 26.59 8.83
N SER A 130 -16.83 27.90 8.82
CA SER A 130 -17.88 28.59 9.57
C SER A 130 -19.24 27.97 9.42
#